data_AF-A0A511CX90-F1
#
_entry.id   AF-A0A511CX90-F1
#
_cell.length_a   1.000
_cell.length_b   1.000
_cell.length_c   1.000
_cell.angle_alpha   90.00
_cell.angle_beta   90.00
_cell.angle_gamma   90.00
#
_symmetry.space_group_name_H-M   'P 1'
#
loop_
_entity.id
_entity.type
_entity.pdbx_description
1 polymer ?
#
loop_
_entity_poly.entity_id
_entity_poly.type
_entity_poly.pdbx_seq_one_letter_code
_entity_poly.pdbx_strand_id
1 'polypeptide(L)'
;MPDYTVTVRHSDALSFQVSNGRATLTTDWDPADRSLLATEPFLAGLGACTLATSVDHTQQHALDVCGVGVSVSGIPQPGRCG
;
A
#
# COMPACT_ATOMS: atom_id res chain seq x y z
N MET A 1 -15.45 -16.60 -1.47
CA MET A 1 -14.40 -15.56 -1.62
C MET A 1 -13.19 -16.02 -0.84
N PRO A 2 -11.96 -15.86 -1.34
CA PRO A 2 -10.77 -16.09 -0.52
C PRO A 2 -10.66 -14.97 0.52
N ASP A 3 -10.53 -15.35 1.79
CA ASP A 3 -10.23 -14.40 2.86
C ASP A 3 -8.72 -14.12 2.90
N TYR A 4 -8.34 -12.85 2.95
CA TYR A 4 -6.95 -12.44 3.10
C TYR A 4 -6.74 -11.87 4.50
N THR A 5 -6.00 -12.58 5.34
CA THR A 5 -5.69 -12.13 6.69
C THR A 5 -4.52 -11.14 6.65
N VAL A 6 -4.72 -9.97 7.25
CA VAL A 6 -3.67 -8.99 7.51
C VAL A 6 -3.40 -8.94 9.00
N THR A 7 -2.13 -8.99 9.37
CA THR A 7 -1.67 -8.88 10.75
C THR A 7 -0.95 -7.55 10.94
N VAL A 8 -1.25 -6.87 12.04
CA VAL A 8 -0.60 -5.62 12.43
C VAL A 8 0.09 -5.84 13.76
N ARG A 9 1.36 -5.47 13.85
CA ARG A 9 2.17 -5.60 15.06
C ARG A 9 3.00 -4.35 15.26
N HIS A 10 3.20 -3.95 16.52
CA HIS A 10 4.24 -2.97 16.84
C HIS A 10 5.61 -3.57 16.50
N SER A 11 6.42 -2.82 15.76
CA SER A 11 7.83 -3.16 15.54
C SER A 11 8.73 -2.39 16.50
N ASP A 12 8.45 -1.09 16.70
CA ASP A 12 9.17 -0.16 17.58
C ASP A 12 8.22 0.93 18.10
N ALA A 13 8.72 1.83 18.97
CA ALA A 13 7.95 2.83 19.74
C ALA A 13 6.68 3.37 19.04
N LEU A 14 6.85 4.01 17.88
CA LEU A 14 5.76 4.59 17.09
C LEU A 14 5.65 3.93 15.70
N SER A 15 6.20 2.73 15.51
CA SER A 15 6.26 2.05 14.22
C SER A 15 5.45 0.76 14.23
N PHE A 16 4.69 0.56 13.17
CA PHE A 16 3.83 -0.60 12.97
C PHE A 16 4.25 -1.36 11.73
N GLN A 17 4.29 -2.69 11.86
CA GLN A 17 4.49 -3.61 10.77
C GLN A 17 3.15 -4.24 10.38
N VAL A 18 2.80 -4.12 9.11
CA VAL A 18 1.59 -4.68 8.49
C VAL A 18 2.01 -5.80 7.55
N SER A 19 1.52 -7.02 7.76
CA SER A 19 1.89 -8.18 6.94
C SER A 19 0.69 -9.05 6.57
N ASN A 20 0.67 -9.55 5.34
CA ASN A 20 -0.29 -10.56 4.87
C ASN A 20 0.34 -11.96 4.68
N GLY A 21 1.55 -12.15 5.23
CA GLY A 21 2.33 -13.39 5.08
C GLY A 21 3.13 -13.52 3.78
N ARG A 22 2.91 -12.63 2.79
CA ARG A 22 3.70 -12.58 1.54
C ARG A 22 4.45 -11.27 1.37
N ALA A 23 3.83 -10.17 1.78
CA ALA A 23 4.42 -8.84 1.77
C ALA A 23 4.31 -8.25 3.17
N THR A 24 5.30 -7.43 3.51
CA THR A 24 5.37 -6.73 4.79
C THR A 24 5.66 -5.27 4.52
N LEU A 25 4.87 -4.40 5.13
CA LEU A 25 4.94 -2.95 5.02
C LEU A 25 5.17 -2.38 6.42
N THR A 26 5.88 -1.26 6.49
CA THR A 26 6.02 -0.46 7.71
C THR A 26 5.24 0.83 7.55
N THR A 27 4.61 1.26 8.62
CA THR A 27 3.95 2.56 8.73
C THR A 27 4.23 3.14 10.10
N ASP A 28 4.49 4.43 10.14
CA ASP A 28 4.84 5.12 11.37
C ASP A 28 3.64 5.93 11.87
N TRP A 29 3.54 6.07 13.19
CA TRP A 29 2.61 6.95 13.85
C TRP A 29 3.24 8.32 14.02
N ASP A 30 2.59 9.34 13.49
CA ASP A 30 2.95 10.73 13.74
C ASP A 30 2.29 11.20 15.05
N PRO A 31 3.07 11.49 16.10
CA PRO A 31 2.54 11.97 17.37
C PRO A 31 2.07 13.43 17.31
N ALA A 32 2.57 14.24 16.37
CA ALA A 32 2.16 15.65 16.20
C ALA A 32 0.74 15.73 15.66
N ASP A 33 0.44 14.92 14.64
CA ASP A 33 -0.86 14.88 13.99
C ASP A 33 -1.80 13.78 14.55
N ARG A 34 -1.29 12.95 15.48
CA ARG A 34 -2.00 11.80 16.08
C ARG A 34 -2.63 10.91 15.02
N SER A 35 -1.85 10.55 14.00
CA SER A 35 -2.32 9.75 12.88
C SER A 35 -1.26 8.75 12.42
N LEU A 36 -1.69 7.67 11.77
CA LEU A 36 -0.78 6.80 11.04
C LEU A 36 -0.39 7.47 9.71
N LEU A 37 0.90 7.52 9.44
CA LEU A 37 1.47 7.80 8.12
C LEU A 37 1.25 6.57 7.21
N ALA A 38 -0.02 6.27 6.98
CA ALA A 38 -0.49 5.15 6.18
C ALA A 38 -0.77 5.55 4.72
N THR A 39 -0.62 6.84 4.38
CA THR A 39 -0.93 7.37 3.05
C THR A 39 0.03 6.82 2.01
N GLU A 40 1.33 6.86 2.26
CA GLU A 40 2.37 6.34 1.39
C GLU A 40 2.22 4.84 1.13
N PRO A 41 2.07 3.96 2.15
CA PRO A 41 1.85 2.54 1.90
C PRO A 41 0.51 2.26 1.22
N PHE A 42 -0.53 3.07 1.48
CA PHE A 42 -1.80 2.99 0.74
C PHE A 42 -1.62 3.32 -0.74
N LEU A 43 -0.97 4.43 -1.07
CA LEU A 43 -0.70 4.85 -2.44
C LEU A 43 0.19 3.82 -3.17
N ALA A 44 1.17 3.24 -2.48
CA ALA A 44 2.00 2.16 -3.01
C ALA A 44 1.17 0.90 -3.30
N GLY A 45 0.27 0.49 -2.40
CA GLY A 45 -0.65 -0.62 -2.61
C GLY A 45 -1.61 -0.39 -3.77
N LEU A 46 -2.14 0.83 -3.89
CA LEU A 46 -2.99 1.24 -5.01
C LEU A 46 -2.23 1.17 -6.34
N GLY A 47 -1.02 1.73 -6.39
CA GLY A 47 -0.15 1.66 -7.57
C GLY A 47 0.19 0.22 -7.97
N ALA A 48 0.52 -0.64 -7.00
CA ALA A 48 0.79 -2.06 -7.24
C ALA A 48 -0.44 -2.81 -7.79
N CYS A 49 -1.64 -2.50 -7.31
CA CYS A 49 -2.88 -3.07 -7.83
C CYS A 49 -3.12 -2.66 -9.29
N THR A 50 -3.01 -1.36 -9.60
CA THR A 50 -3.13 -0.85 -10.98
C THR A 50 -2.08 -1.46 -11.91
N LEU A 51 -0.86 -1.63 -11.42
CA LEU A 51 0.22 -2.31 -12.14
C LEU A 51 -0.16 -3.75 -12.46
N ALA A 52 -0.66 -4.51 -11.47
CA ALA A 52 -1.04 -5.90 -11.67
C ALA A 52 -2.15 -6.04 -12.75
N THR A 53 -3.16 -5.17 -12.72
CA THR A 53 -4.23 -5.17 -13.73
C THR A 53 -3.70 -4.82 -15.12
N SER A 54 -2.82 -3.82 -15.23
CA SER A 54 -2.26 -3.42 -16.53
C SER A 54 -1.35 -4.50 -17.11
N VAL A 55 -0.53 -5.16 -16.28
CA VAL A 55 0.29 -6.30 -16.71
C VAL A 55 -0.59 -7.46 -17.17
N ASP A 56 -1.61 -7.85 -16.40
CA ASP A 56 -2.55 -8.92 -16.79
C ASP A 56 -3.20 -8.65 -18.16
N HIS A 57 -3.68 -7.42 -18.38
CA HIS A 57 -4.24 -7.00 -19.66
C HIS A 57 -3.22 -7.10 -20.81
N THR A 58 -1.99 -6.61 -20.62
CA THR A 58 -0.96 -6.66 -21.67
C THR A 58 -0.55 -8.08 -22.03
N GLN A 59 -0.48 -8.98 -21.05
CA GLN A 59 -0.18 -10.40 -21.26
C GLN A 59 -1.29 -11.09 -22.05
N GLN A 60 -2.56 -10.78 -21.78
CA GLN A 60 -3.70 -11.29 -22.55
C GLN A 60 -3.69 -10.84 -24.02
N HIS A 61 -3.02 -9.73 -24.33
CA HIS A 61 -2.91 -9.17 -25.68
C HIS A 61 -1.54 -9.38 -26.33
N ALA A 62 -0.67 -10.24 -25.75
CA ALA A 62 0.67 -10.54 -26.26
C ALA A 62 1.54 -9.30 -26.53
N LEU A 63 1.36 -8.25 -25.72
CA LEU A 63 2.18 -7.04 -25.77
C LEU A 63 3.40 -7.25 -24.86
N ASP A 64 4.60 -6.97 -25.39
CA ASP A 64 5.83 -7.00 -24.61
C ASP A 64 5.96 -5.71 -23.78
N VAL A 65 6.17 -5.86 -22.48
CA VAL A 65 6.19 -4.75 -21.52
C VAL A 65 7.48 -4.80 -20.72
N CYS A 66 8.44 -3.95 -21.08
CA CYS A 66 9.74 -3.84 -20.39
C CYS A 66 9.66 -3.09 -19.06
N GLY A 67 8.53 -2.46 -18.74
CA GLY A 67 8.31 -1.74 -17.50
C GLY A 67 7.06 -0.86 -17.54
N VAL A 68 6.36 -0.77 -16.42
CA VAL A 68 5.21 0.13 -16.24
C VAL A 68 5.43 0.94 -14.97
N GLY A 69 5.32 2.26 -15.07
CA GLY A 69 5.35 3.18 -13.94
C GLY A 69 3.97 3.76 -13.71
N VAL A 70 3.53 3.78 -12.45
CA VAL A 70 2.28 4.44 -12.05
C VAL A 70 2.64 5.58 -11.11
N SER A 71 2.25 6.80 -11.48
CA SER A 71 2.36 7.98 -10.62
C SER A 71 1.03 8.19 -9.90
N VAL A 72 1.03 8.14 -8.58
CA VAL A 72 -0.17 8.36 -7.76
C VAL A 72 0.06 9.60 -6.89
N SER A 73 -0.87 10.54 -6.97
CA SER A 73 -0.89 11.75 -6.14
C SER A 73 -2.17 11.79 -5.33
N GLY A 74 -2.06 12.10 -4.03
CA GLY A 74 -3.20 12.33 -3.15
C GLY A 74 -3.10 13.68 -2.45
N ILE A 75 -4.23 14.25 -2.08
CA ILE A 75 -4.29 15.37 -1.14
C ILE A 75 -4.42 14.75 0.25
N PRO A 76 -3.44 14.92 1.16
CA PRO A 76 -3.58 14.40 2.51
C PRO A 76 -4.77 15.08 3.18
N GLN A 77 -5.78 14.29 3.53
CA GLN A 77 -6.84 14.73 4.43
C GLN A 77 -6.41 14.39 5.86
N PRO A 78 -6.44 15.34 6.81
CA PRO A 78 -6.16 15.04 8.20
C PRO A 78 -7.25 14.10 8.73
N GLY A 79 -6.91 12.81 8.79
CA GLY A 79 -7.76 11.79 9.37
C GLY A 79 -7.66 11.85 10.88
N ARG A 80 -8.69 12.40 11.54
CA ARG A 80 -8.93 12.13 12.97
C ARG A 80 -9.26 10.64 13.10
N CYS A 81 -8.32 9.83 13.58
CA CYS A 81 -8.67 8.55 14.18
C CYS A 81 -9.43 8.86 15.48
N GLY A 82 -10.75 8.69 15.45
CA GLY A 82 -11.62 8.71 16.63
C GLY A 82 -11.67 7.36 17.32
#